data_AF-A0A3B9VMG0-F1
#
_entry.id   AF-A0A3B9VMG0-F1
#
_cell.length_a   1.000
_cell.length_b   1.000
_cell.length_c   1.000
_cell.angle_alpha   90.00
_cell.angle_beta   90.00
_cell.angle_gamma   90.00
#
_symmetry.space_group_name_H-M   'P 1'
#
loop_
_entity.id
_entity.type
_entity.pdbx_description
1 polymer ?
#
loop_
_entity_poly.entity_id
_entity_poly.type
_entity_poly.pdbx_seq_one_letter_code
_entity_poly.pdbx_strand_id
1 'polypeptide(L)'
;MAVMVGKGAMTNSIEELAGTDFLLVAGSNTTEAHPVISLRMKRAVRNGAKLVVIDPRKIELTKWASRHLQINIGTDIPLFNALAHVMIKEGLYDREYVEKRTEGFDELAKHVEFYTPEYAAEVCGVPAEEIIATAREYA
;
A
#
# COMPACT_ATOMS: atom_id res chain seq x y z
N MET A 1 2.47 -14.30 3.73
CA MET A 1 1.17 -14.81 3.25
C MET A 1 0.69 -16.02 4.06
N ALA A 2 1.33 -17.20 3.98
CA ALA A 2 0.81 -18.41 4.65
C ALA A 2 0.65 -18.28 6.18
N VAL A 3 1.58 -17.59 6.85
CA VAL A 3 1.51 -17.33 8.30
C VAL A 3 0.41 -16.35 8.68
N MET A 4 0.03 -15.43 7.79
CA MET A 4 -0.96 -14.38 8.07
C MET A 4 -2.40 -14.80 7.73
N VAL A 5 -2.59 -15.52 6.62
CA VAL A 5 -3.93 -15.86 6.08
C VAL A 5 -4.09 -17.34 5.72
N GLY A 6 -3.18 -18.20 6.17
CA GLY A 6 -3.24 -19.66 6.01
C GLY A 6 -2.86 -20.20 4.62
N LYS A 7 -2.77 -19.36 3.59
CA LYS A 7 -2.38 -19.76 2.22
C LYS A 7 -1.33 -18.83 1.61
N GLY A 8 -0.50 -19.38 0.71
CA GLY A 8 0.56 -18.66 0.00
C GLY A 8 0.19 -18.16 -1.40
N ALA A 9 -1.00 -18.53 -1.90
CA ALA A 9 -1.48 -18.08 -3.20
C ALA A 9 -1.96 -16.61 -3.14
N MET A 10 -2.16 -16.00 -4.31
CA MET A 10 -2.83 -14.71 -4.43
C MET A 10 -4.26 -14.82 -3.88
N THR A 11 -4.72 -13.81 -3.12
CA THR A 11 -6.00 -13.86 -2.40
C THR A 11 -7.21 -13.67 -3.31
N ASN A 12 -7.05 -12.94 -4.41
CA ASN A 12 -8.09 -12.58 -5.35
C ASN A 12 -7.67 -12.95 -6.79
N SER A 13 -8.61 -12.98 -7.71
CA SER A 13 -8.35 -13.23 -9.13
C SER A 13 -7.82 -11.99 -9.84
N ILE A 14 -7.17 -12.18 -11.00
CA ILE A 14 -6.65 -11.07 -11.81
C ILE A 14 -7.80 -10.25 -12.41
N GLU A 15 -8.95 -10.87 -12.65
CA GLU A 15 -10.16 -10.25 -13.20
C GLU A 15 -10.75 -9.21 -12.23
N GLU A 16 -10.62 -9.43 -10.93
CA GLU A 16 -11.14 -8.53 -9.89
C GLU A 16 -10.43 -7.16 -9.88
N LEU A 17 -9.21 -7.06 -10.43
CA LEU A 17 -8.47 -5.79 -10.52
C LEU A 17 -9.26 -4.68 -11.25
N ALA A 18 -10.14 -5.03 -12.18
CA ALA A 18 -10.89 -4.05 -12.96
C ALA A 18 -11.96 -3.31 -12.13
N GLY A 19 -12.38 -3.86 -11.00
CA GLY A 19 -13.40 -3.30 -10.10
C GLY A 19 -12.85 -2.69 -8.82
N THR A 20 -11.52 -2.47 -8.72
CA THR A 20 -10.92 -1.87 -7.53
C THR A 20 -10.94 -0.35 -7.62
N ASP A 21 -11.13 0.31 -6.48
CA ASP A 21 -11.10 1.78 -6.38
C ASP A 21 -9.69 2.33 -6.11
N PHE A 22 -8.82 1.49 -5.54
CA PHE A 22 -7.45 1.86 -5.18
C PHE A 22 -6.49 0.70 -5.49
N LEU A 23 -5.35 1.04 -6.08
CA LEU A 23 -4.24 0.14 -6.38
C LEU A 23 -2.98 0.65 -5.66
N LEU A 24 -2.47 -0.13 -4.70
CA LEU A 24 -1.16 0.09 -4.09
C LEU A 24 -0.16 -0.93 -4.65
N VAL A 25 0.79 -0.47 -5.46
CA VAL A 25 1.77 -1.34 -6.12
C VAL A 25 3.13 -1.13 -5.50
N ALA A 26 3.57 -2.06 -4.65
CA ALA A 26 4.86 -1.97 -3.98
C ALA A 26 5.84 -3.03 -4.50
N GLY A 27 7.06 -2.59 -4.85
CA GLY A 27 8.15 -3.50 -5.22
C GLY A 27 7.89 -4.36 -6.47
N SER A 28 6.99 -3.92 -7.36
CA SER A 28 6.59 -4.68 -8.55
C SER A 28 6.66 -3.84 -9.81
N ASN A 29 7.51 -4.25 -10.76
CA ASN A 29 7.52 -3.71 -12.11
C ASN A 29 6.53 -4.46 -13.01
N THR A 30 5.25 -4.33 -12.71
CA THR A 30 4.19 -5.14 -13.34
C THR A 30 4.09 -4.94 -14.85
N THR A 31 4.40 -3.74 -15.37
CA THR A 31 4.38 -3.50 -16.82
C THR A 31 5.35 -4.41 -17.57
N GLU A 32 6.55 -4.65 -17.04
CA GLU A 32 7.54 -5.51 -17.67
C GLU A 32 7.33 -6.98 -17.33
N ALA A 33 7.11 -7.30 -16.05
CA ALA A 33 7.05 -8.69 -15.58
C ALA A 33 5.70 -9.36 -15.89
N HIS A 34 4.60 -8.61 -15.92
CA HIS A 34 3.24 -9.14 -16.11
C HIS A 34 2.38 -8.20 -16.98
N PRO A 35 2.70 -8.07 -18.30
CA PRO A 35 2.06 -7.06 -19.16
C PRO A 35 0.53 -7.14 -19.20
N VAL A 36 -0.05 -8.35 -19.17
CA VAL A 36 -1.51 -8.55 -19.17
C VAL A 36 -2.16 -8.05 -17.87
N ILE A 37 -1.48 -8.18 -16.74
CA ILE A 37 -1.95 -7.65 -15.46
C ILE A 37 -1.86 -6.12 -15.48
N SER A 38 -0.74 -5.57 -15.96
CA SER A 38 -0.58 -4.11 -16.12
C SER A 38 -1.67 -3.50 -17.00
N LEU A 39 -2.07 -4.14 -18.09
CA LEU A 39 -3.18 -3.68 -18.93
C LEU A 39 -4.51 -3.58 -18.16
N ARG A 40 -4.80 -4.53 -17.26
CA ARG A 40 -5.99 -4.49 -16.42
C ARG A 40 -5.92 -3.40 -15.36
N MET A 41 -4.77 -3.22 -14.72
CA MET A 41 -4.54 -2.12 -13.77
C MET A 41 -4.73 -0.76 -14.44
N LYS A 42 -4.16 -0.56 -15.64
CA LYS A 42 -4.33 0.66 -16.43
C LYS A 42 -5.79 0.90 -16.83
N ARG A 43 -6.56 -0.16 -17.08
CA ARG A 43 -8.01 -0.06 -17.31
C ARG A 43 -8.75 0.37 -16.04
N ALA A 44 -8.42 -0.18 -14.87
CA ALA A 44 -9.00 0.25 -13.60
C ALA A 44 -8.74 1.74 -13.34
N VAL A 45 -7.50 2.20 -13.55
CA VAL A 45 -7.13 3.63 -13.44
C VAL A 45 -7.95 4.51 -14.39
N ARG A 46 -8.11 4.09 -15.65
CA ARG A 46 -8.97 4.82 -16.61
C ARG A 46 -10.43 4.86 -16.20
N ASN A 47 -10.90 3.89 -15.41
CA ASN A 47 -12.25 3.82 -14.89
C ASN A 47 -12.42 4.59 -13.56
N GLY A 48 -11.38 5.25 -13.06
CA GLY A 48 -11.44 6.10 -11.86
C GLY A 48 -10.65 5.56 -10.66
N ALA A 49 -10.05 4.36 -10.76
CA ALA A 49 -9.23 3.85 -9.66
C ALA A 49 -7.99 4.72 -9.44
N LYS A 50 -7.65 4.98 -8.18
CA LYS A 50 -6.38 5.61 -7.83
C LYS A 50 -5.26 4.59 -7.88
N LEU A 51 -4.10 4.99 -8.39
CA LEU A 51 -2.90 4.15 -8.43
C LEU A 51 -1.76 4.84 -7.70
N VAL A 52 -1.25 4.19 -6.66
CA VAL A 52 -0.03 4.58 -5.95
C VAL A 52 1.03 3.53 -6.20
N VAL A 53 2.22 3.98 -6.62
CA VAL A 53 3.37 3.09 -6.86
C VAL A 53 4.43 3.38 -5.81
N ILE A 54 4.92 2.33 -5.14
CA ILE A 54 6.07 2.34 -4.23
C ILE A 54 7.22 1.58 -4.94
N ASP A 55 8.17 2.32 -5.51
CA ASP A 55 9.38 1.77 -6.13
C ASP A 55 10.50 2.83 -6.05
N PRO A 56 11.75 2.48 -5.70
CA PRO A 56 12.87 3.43 -5.72
C PRO A 56 13.16 4.02 -7.12
N ARG A 57 12.66 3.37 -8.18
CA ARG A 57 12.87 3.74 -9.58
C ARG A 57 11.59 4.30 -10.19
N LYS A 58 11.75 5.08 -11.26
CA LYS A 58 10.65 5.55 -12.11
C LYS A 58 10.35 4.52 -13.21
N ILE A 59 9.64 3.46 -12.87
CA ILE A 59 9.20 2.42 -13.82
C ILE A 59 8.05 2.91 -14.72
N GLU A 60 7.69 2.21 -15.80
CA GLU A 60 6.63 2.67 -16.71
C GLU A 60 5.29 2.90 -16.00
N LEU A 61 4.97 2.06 -15.02
CA LEU A 61 3.70 2.13 -14.30
C LEU A 61 3.53 3.44 -13.52
N THR A 62 4.62 4.11 -13.12
CA THR A 62 4.53 5.40 -12.40
C THR A 62 3.92 6.51 -13.25
N LYS A 63 3.96 6.39 -14.59
CA LYS A 63 3.31 7.34 -15.51
C LYS A 63 1.78 7.32 -15.43
N TRP A 64 1.22 6.26 -14.84
CA TRP A 64 -0.22 6.07 -14.64
C TRP A 64 -0.64 6.34 -13.20
N ALA A 65 0.32 6.50 -12.30
CA ALA A 65 0.07 6.65 -10.88
C ALA A 65 -0.34 8.07 -10.55
N SER A 66 -1.35 8.23 -9.68
CA SER A 66 -1.64 9.51 -9.04
C SER A 66 -0.54 9.90 -8.06
N ARG A 67 0.21 8.91 -7.53
CA ARG A 67 1.35 9.14 -6.64
C ARG A 67 2.43 8.10 -6.83
N HIS A 68 3.68 8.56 -6.83
CA HIS A 68 4.85 7.69 -6.83
C HIS A 68 5.66 7.95 -5.56
N LEU A 69 5.54 7.05 -4.59
CA LEU A 69 6.34 7.07 -3.38
C LEU A 69 7.72 6.49 -3.71
N GLN A 70 8.63 7.37 -4.12
CA GLN A 70 9.98 7.00 -4.52
C GLN A 70 10.89 6.80 -3.29
N ILE A 71 10.73 5.65 -2.63
CA ILE A 71 11.45 5.32 -1.39
C ILE A 71 12.95 5.08 -1.60
N ASN A 72 13.73 5.27 -0.54
CA ASN A 72 15.09 4.75 -0.41
C ASN A 72 15.08 3.21 -0.42
N ILE A 73 16.11 2.59 -0.99
CA ILE A 73 16.20 1.12 -1.08
C ILE A 73 16.22 0.50 0.32
N GLY A 74 15.33 -0.48 0.57
CA GLY A 74 15.27 -1.23 1.83
C GLY A 74 14.45 -0.55 2.93
N THR A 75 13.67 0.48 2.61
CA THR A 75 12.88 1.26 3.59
C THR A 75 11.37 0.99 3.54
N ASP A 76 10.97 -0.10 2.91
CA ASP A 76 9.56 -0.53 2.78
C ASP A 76 8.88 -0.70 4.15
N ILE A 77 9.55 -1.34 5.11
CA ILE A 77 8.98 -1.61 6.44
C ILE A 77 8.67 -0.31 7.20
N PRO A 78 9.60 0.66 7.35
CA PRO A 78 9.26 1.97 7.91
C PRO A 78 8.09 2.66 7.21
N LEU A 79 7.99 2.61 5.88
CA LEU A 79 6.87 3.20 5.15
C LEU A 79 5.54 2.51 5.51
N PHE A 80 5.45 1.18 5.42
CA PHE A 80 4.22 0.46 5.72
C PHE A 80 3.79 0.62 7.19
N ASN A 81 4.74 0.65 8.12
CA ASN A 81 4.43 0.93 9.52
C ASN A 81 3.89 2.35 9.72
N ALA A 82 4.39 3.34 8.95
CA ALA A 82 3.85 4.70 9.02
C ALA A 82 2.47 4.84 8.38
N LEU A 83 2.18 4.10 7.29
CA LEU A 83 0.81 4.01 6.76
C LEU A 83 -0.13 3.42 7.82
N ALA A 84 0.26 2.33 8.47
CA ALA A 84 -0.49 1.71 9.56
C ALA A 84 -0.65 2.66 10.77
N HIS A 85 0.40 3.37 11.15
CA HIS A 85 0.36 4.40 12.21
C HIS A 85 -0.76 5.41 11.95
N VAL A 86 -0.81 5.99 10.74
CA VAL A 86 -1.83 6.98 10.38
C VAL A 86 -3.23 6.36 10.43
N MET A 87 -3.43 5.19 9.81
CA MET A 87 -4.74 4.52 9.78
C MET A 87 -5.25 4.17 11.18
N ILE A 88 -4.37 3.69 12.08
CA ILE A 88 -4.74 3.34 13.46
C ILE A 88 -5.00 4.59 14.29
N LYS A 89 -4.11 5.58 14.23
CA LYS A 89 -4.21 6.82 15.02
C LYS A 89 -5.43 7.65 14.64
N GLU A 90 -5.82 7.66 13.38
CA GLU A 90 -7.01 8.36 12.88
C GLU A 90 -8.28 7.48 12.95
N GLY A 91 -8.15 6.20 13.31
CA GLY A 91 -9.28 5.28 13.44
C GLY A 91 -9.95 4.92 12.11
N LEU A 92 -9.18 4.89 11.01
CA LEU A 92 -9.64 4.64 9.64
C LEU A 92 -9.72 3.14 9.27
N TYR A 93 -9.37 2.24 10.19
CA TYR A 93 -9.47 0.80 9.96
C TYR A 93 -10.89 0.28 10.25
N ASP A 94 -11.26 -0.83 9.61
CA ASP A 94 -12.51 -1.55 9.91
C ASP A 94 -12.42 -2.23 11.28
N ARG A 95 -13.01 -1.59 12.29
CA ARG A 95 -13.00 -2.06 13.68
C ARG A 95 -13.69 -3.41 13.85
N GLU A 96 -14.81 -3.62 13.17
CA GLU A 96 -15.58 -4.87 13.30
C GLU A 96 -14.80 -6.03 12.67
N TYR A 97 -14.17 -5.79 11.52
CA TYR A 97 -13.32 -6.78 10.88
C TYR A 97 -12.12 -7.13 11.77
N VAL A 98 -11.41 -6.12 12.28
CA VAL A 98 -10.26 -6.33 13.16
C VAL A 98 -10.64 -7.17 14.39
N GLU A 99 -11.72 -6.81 15.08
CA GLU A 99 -12.16 -7.50 16.29
C GLU A 99 -12.59 -8.95 16.03
N LYS A 100 -13.24 -9.22 14.89
CA LYS A 100 -13.82 -10.54 14.60
C LYS A 100 -12.91 -11.47 13.79
N ARG A 101 -11.93 -10.94 13.06
CA ARG A 101 -11.19 -11.68 12.02
C ARG A 101 -9.68 -11.60 12.15
N THR A 102 -9.16 -10.89 13.14
CA THR A 102 -7.71 -10.73 13.33
C THR A 102 -7.29 -11.00 14.76
N GLU A 103 -5.99 -11.16 14.97
CA GLU A 103 -5.34 -11.29 16.28
C GLU A 103 -4.08 -10.40 16.30
N GLY A 104 -3.60 -10.03 17.49
CA GLY A 104 -2.37 -9.25 17.64
C GLY A 104 -2.47 -7.75 17.30
N PHE A 105 -3.68 -7.20 17.20
CA PHE A 105 -3.88 -5.80 16.80
C PHE A 105 -3.34 -4.80 17.84
N ASP A 106 -3.51 -5.08 19.13
CA ASP A 106 -3.03 -4.19 20.19
C ASP A 106 -1.49 -4.11 20.23
N GLU A 107 -0.82 -5.25 19.99
CA GLU A 107 0.63 -5.30 19.84
C GLU A 107 1.09 -4.52 18.60
N LEU A 108 0.38 -4.67 17.47
CA LEU A 108 0.66 -3.90 16.26
C LEU A 108 0.49 -2.41 16.50
N ALA A 109 -0.63 -1.99 17.10
CA ALA A 109 -0.95 -0.60 17.38
C ALA A 109 0.17 0.07 18.20
N LYS A 110 0.59 -0.59 19.29
CA LYS A 110 1.72 -0.13 20.13
C LYS A 110 3.03 -0.09 19.36
N HIS A 111 3.29 -1.09 18.51
CA HIS A 111 4.53 -1.14 17.71
C HIS A 111 4.61 0.02 16.71
N VAL A 112 3.50 0.33 16.03
CA VAL A 112 3.50 1.36 14.99
C VAL A 112 3.45 2.79 15.53
N GLU A 113 3.18 3.00 16.83
CA GLU A 113 3.22 4.34 17.45
C GLU A 113 4.55 5.08 17.19
N PHE A 114 5.67 4.36 17.16
CA PHE A 114 6.99 4.92 16.87
C PHE A 114 7.15 5.42 15.42
N TYR A 115 6.46 4.79 14.47
CA TYR A 115 6.62 5.04 13.05
C TYR A 115 5.75 6.21 12.59
N THR A 116 6.01 7.41 13.09
CA THR A 116 5.27 8.60 12.65
C THR A 116 5.58 8.90 11.17
N PRO A 117 4.69 9.61 10.45
CA PRO A 117 4.97 10.06 9.09
C PRO A 117 6.29 10.84 8.95
N GLU A 118 6.66 11.63 9.95
CA GLU A 118 7.90 12.40 9.98
C GLU A 118 9.14 11.51 10.09
N TYR A 119 9.09 10.50 10.96
CA TYR A 119 10.17 9.51 11.08
C TYR A 119 10.35 8.73 9.77
N ALA A 120 9.23 8.24 9.20
CA ALA A 120 9.29 7.51 7.94
C ALA A 120 9.71 8.42 6.79
N ALA A 121 9.38 9.71 6.80
CA ALA A 121 9.83 10.65 5.79
C ALA A 121 11.36 10.79 5.76
N GLU A 122 11.99 10.89 6.94
CA GLU A 122 13.45 10.95 7.07
C GLU A 122 14.11 9.66 6.54
N VAL A 123 13.61 8.50 6.96
CA VAL A 123 14.20 7.20 6.59
C VAL A 123 13.96 6.86 5.13
N CYS A 124 12.72 7.03 4.66
CA CYS A 124 12.30 6.60 3.32
C CYS A 124 12.62 7.62 2.24
N GLY A 125 12.88 8.89 2.57
CA GLY A 125 13.08 9.95 1.59
C GLY A 125 11.80 10.36 0.86
N VAL A 126 10.63 10.14 1.49
CA VAL A 126 9.30 10.46 0.95
C VAL A 126 8.65 11.53 1.83
N PRO A 127 7.98 12.55 1.28
CA PRO A 127 7.35 13.58 2.11
C PRO A 127 6.27 13.01 3.06
N ALA A 128 6.21 13.49 4.30
CA ALA A 128 5.28 12.99 5.31
C ALA A 128 3.81 13.18 4.89
N GLU A 129 3.49 14.28 4.22
CA GLU A 129 2.19 14.56 3.62
C GLU A 129 1.80 13.51 2.58
N GLU A 130 2.78 12.97 1.85
CA GLU A 130 2.53 11.91 0.89
C GLU A 130 2.25 10.57 1.57
N ILE A 131 2.86 10.31 2.72
CA ILE A 131 2.56 9.12 3.54
C ILE A 131 1.14 9.23 4.10
N ILE A 132 0.81 10.36 4.73
CA ILE A 132 -0.50 10.61 5.34
C ILE A 132 -1.62 10.50 4.30
N ALA A 133 -1.49 11.19 3.17
CA ALA A 133 -2.55 11.16 2.17
C ALA A 133 -2.63 9.80 1.47
N THR A 134 -1.55 9.01 1.37
CA THR A 134 -1.65 7.63 0.88
C THR A 134 -2.41 6.75 1.87
N ALA A 135 -2.12 6.85 3.16
CA ALA A 135 -2.80 6.07 4.20
C ALA A 135 -4.30 6.37 4.24
N ARG A 136 -4.67 7.66 4.17
CA ARG A 136 -6.08 8.10 4.15
C ARG A 136 -6.85 7.72 2.89
N GLU A 137 -6.17 7.64 1.74
CA GLU A 137 -6.82 7.24 0.49
C GLU A 137 -6.91 5.72 0.34
N TYR A 138 -6.05 4.97 1.02
CA TYR A 138 -6.04 3.51 1.01
C TYR A 138 -7.07 2.90 1.98
N ALA A 139 -7.29 3.53 3.12
CA ALA A 139 -8.23 3.11 4.15
C ALA A 139 -9.69 3.41 3.77
#